data_AF-A0A392QMY3-F1
#
_entry.id   AF-A0A392QMY3-F1
#
_cell.length_a   1.000
_cell.length_b   1.000
_cell.length_c   1.000
_cell.angle_alpha   90.00
_cell.angle_beta   90.00
_cell.angle_gamma   90.00
#
_symmetry.space_group_name_H-M   'P 1'
#
loop_
_entity.id
_entity.type
_entity.pdbx_description
1 polymer ?
#
loop_
_entity_poly.entity_id
_entity_poly.type
_entity_poly.pdbx_seq_one_letter_code
_entity_poly.pdbx_strand_id
1 'polypeptide(L)'
;MLLWIASFWLVGSWIVPFLAYTAGFRKETLSYRGQALYSLLTDVAEGVVGIAILHRCLAKFKPLSSDWFKFELKGKWQFDVGLGCLMFPLINHLSQMNLNLWPVLQYAPVTVSSVEQSIVARDPVAMALYAVVVTVCAPIWEEIVFRGFLLPSLT
;
A
#
# COMPACT_ATOMS: atom_id res chain seq x y z
N MET A 1 -12.71 0.23 -14.88
CA MET A 1 -11.40 -0.27 -14.42
C MET A 1 -10.29 0.67 -14.87
N LEU A 2 -10.20 0.94 -16.18
CA LEU A 2 -9.19 1.82 -16.76
C LEU A 2 -9.14 3.23 -16.14
N LEU A 3 -10.28 3.89 -15.91
CA LEU A 3 -10.30 5.22 -15.29
C LEU A 3 -9.75 5.22 -13.86
N TRP A 4 -10.04 4.17 -13.08
CA TRP A 4 -9.56 4.03 -11.71
C TRP A 4 -8.05 3.72 -11.71
N ILE A 5 -7.60 2.77 -12.53
CA ILE A 5 -6.17 2.44 -12.69
C ILE A 5 -5.39 3.66 -13.19
N ALA A 6 -5.90 4.38 -14.19
CA ALA A 6 -5.27 5.58 -14.74
C ALA A 6 -5.22 6.70 -13.70
N SER A 7 -6.29 6.90 -12.93
CA SER A 7 -6.30 7.89 -11.84
C SER A 7 -5.29 7.52 -10.75
N PHE A 8 -5.24 6.25 -10.34
CA PHE A 8 -4.28 5.76 -9.35
C PHE A 8 -2.84 5.95 -9.83
N TRP A 9 -2.54 5.51 -11.05
CA TRP A 9 -1.22 5.66 -11.66
C TRP A 9 -0.82 7.14 -11.79
N LEU A 10 -1.74 8.01 -12.20
CA LEU A 10 -1.48 9.44 -12.36
C LEU A 10 -1.30 10.13 -10.99
N VAL A 11 -2.10 9.76 -9.99
CA VAL A 11 -1.96 10.31 -8.63
C VAL A 11 -0.61 9.92 -8.03
N GLY A 12 -0.28 8.62 -8.01
CA GLY A 12 0.94 8.13 -7.37
C GLY A 12 2.22 8.44 -8.14
N SER A 13 2.18 8.43 -9.48
CA SER A 13 3.38 8.65 -10.30
C SER A 13 3.64 10.12 -10.64
N TRP A 14 2.60 10.97 -10.67
CA TRP A 14 2.73 12.36 -11.11
C TRP A 14 2.29 13.38 -10.07
N ILE A 15 1.06 13.29 -9.54
CA ILE A 15 0.53 14.33 -8.64
C ILE A 15 1.30 14.34 -7.33
N VAL A 16 1.54 13.18 -6.74
CA VAL A 16 2.25 13.03 -5.47
C VAL A 16 3.70 13.53 -5.58
N PRO A 17 4.54 13.07 -6.54
CA PRO A 17 5.91 13.58 -6.68
C PRO A 17 5.97 15.08 -7.01
N PHE A 18 5.02 15.58 -7.79
CA PHE A 18 4.94 17.00 -8.13
C PHE A 18 4.55 17.88 -6.94
N LEU A 19 3.60 17.43 -6.10
CA LEU A 19 3.26 18.10 -4.84
C LEU A 19 4.43 18.08 -3.86
N ALA A 20 5.16 16.96 -3.77
CA ALA A 20 6.38 16.87 -2.96
C ALA A 20 7.43 17.90 -3.39
N TYR A 21 7.64 17.98 -4.70
CA TYR A 21 8.61 18.90 -5.30
C TYR A 21 8.22 20.36 -5.08
N THR A 22 6.94 20.71 -5.28
CA THR A 22 6.44 22.08 -5.09
C THR A 22 6.38 22.50 -3.62
N ALA A 23 6.17 21.55 -2.70
CA ALA A 23 6.24 21.78 -1.25
C ALA A 23 7.69 21.88 -0.72
N GLY A 24 8.71 21.78 -1.59
CA GLY A 24 10.12 21.93 -1.22
C GLY A 24 10.73 20.69 -0.55
N PHE A 25 10.01 19.56 -0.51
CA PHE A 25 10.52 18.31 0.04
C PHE A 25 11.36 17.57 -1.01
N ARG A 26 12.69 17.75 -0.99
CA ARG A 26 13.60 16.87 -1.73
C ARG A 26 13.78 15.57 -0.94
N LYS A 27 13.45 14.43 -1.55
CA LYS A 27 13.71 13.08 -0.99
C LYS A 27 15.17 12.91 -0.52
N GLU A 28 16.10 13.63 -1.14
CA GLU A 28 17.54 13.57 -0.91
C GLU A 28 18.01 14.33 0.35
N THR A 29 17.20 15.26 0.89
CA THR A 29 17.55 16.06 2.08
C THR A 29 16.75 15.68 3.32
N LEU A 30 15.84 14.70 3.20
CA LEU A 30 14.90 14.33 4.26
C LEU A 30 15.47 13.18 5.08
N SER A 31 15.54 13.37 6.41
CA SER A 31 15.86 12.29 7.36
C SER A 31 14.93 11.09 7.13
N TYR A 32 15.38 9.87 7.44
CA TYR A 32 14.60 8.62 7.29
C TYR A 32 13.16 8.71 7.83
N ARG A 33 12.96 9.51 8.90
CA ARG A 33 11.63 9.81 9.48
C ARG A 33 10.71 10.60 8.55
N GLY A 34 11.27 11.59 7.86
CA GLY A 34 10.52 12.41 6.91
C GLY A 34 10.12 11.61 5.67
N GLN A 35 10.97 10.67 5.22
CA GLN A 35 10.64 9.78 4.11
C GLN A 35 9.49 8.83 4.49
N ALA A 36 9.50 8.26 5.71
CA ALA A 36 8.42 7.41 6.18
C ALA A 36 7.09 8.18 6.35
N LEU A 37 7.15 9.40 6.90
CA LEU A 37 5.96 10.24 7.06
C LEU A 37 5.39 10.71 5.71
N TYR A 38 6.27 11.02 4.75
CA TYR A 38 5.88 11.33 3.38
C TYR A 38 5.19 10.14 2.69
N SER A 39 5.71 8.91 2.87
CA SER A 39 5.07 7.69 2.36
C SER A 39 3.68 7.51 2.96
N LEU A 40 3.56 7.60 4.28
CA LEU A 40 2.27 7.45 4.97
C LEU A 40 1.25 8.48 4.49
N LEU A 41 1.64 9.75 4.38
CA LEU A 41 0.74 10.81 3.90
C LEU A 41 0.31 10.58 2.45
N THR A 42 1.22 10.09 1.62
CA THR A 42 0.93 9.71 0.24
C THR A 42 -0.11 8.59 0.20
N ASP A 43 0.12 7.50 0.94
CA ASP A 43 -0.76 6.34 0.94
C ASP A 43 -2.16 6.70 1.46
N VAL A 44 -2.24 7.54 2.50
CA VAL A 44 -3.52 8.06 3.01
C VAL A 44 -4.22 8.95 1.98
N ALA A 45 -3.50 9.85 1.32
CA ALA A 45 -4.09 10.72 0.30
C ALA A 45 -4.61 9.91 -0.90
N GLU A 46 -3.84 8.92 -1.37
CA GLU A 46 -4.26 7.99 -2.42
C GLU A 46 -5.49 7.19 -2.01
N GLY A 47 -5.52 6.69 -0.77
CA GLY A 47 -6.68 5.99 -0.21
C GLY A 47 -7.93 6.88 -0.21
N VAL A 48 -7.83 8.11 0.28
CA VAL A 48 -8.96 9.07 0.33
C VAL A 48 -9.47 9.41 -1.08
N VAL A 49 -8.56 9.69 -2.01
CA VAL A 49 -8.92 9.97 -3.42
C VAL A 49 -9.58 8.75 -4.05
N GLY A 50 -9.05 7.55 -3.80
CA GLY A 50 -9.62 6.28 -4.27
C GLY A 50 -11.05 6.07 -3.78
N ILE A 51 -11.31 6.26 -2.49
CA ILE A 51 -12.66 6.18 -1.89
C ILE A 51 -13.59 7.24 -2.49
N ALA A 52 -13.11 8.48 -2.66
CA ALA A 52 -13.92 9.56 -3.20
C ALA A 52 -14.36 9.30 -4.65
N ILE A 53 -13.45 8.79 -5.49
CA ILE A 53 -13.75 8.38 -6.86
C ILE A 53 -14.75 7.22 -6.85
N LEU A 54 -14.52 6.21 -6.02
CA LEU A 54 -15.41 5.06 -5.90
C LEU A 54 -16.82 5.52 -5.51
N HIS A 55 -16.94 6.33 -4.46
CA HIS A 55 -18.21 6.89 -4.01
C HIS A 55 -18.91 7.69 -5.11
N ARG A 56 -18.18 8.51 -5.87
CA ARG A 56 -18.75 9.30 -6.98
C ARG A 56 -19.25 8.41 -8.12
N CYS A 57 -18.51 7.36 -8.47
CA CYS A 57 -18.91 6.41 -9.51
C CYS A 57 -20.15 5.61 -9.11
N LEU A 58 -20.21 5.17 -7.85
CA LEU A 58 -21.31 4.32 -7.35
C LEU A 58 -22.52 5.11 -6.85
N ALA A 59 -22.42 6.44 -6.72
CA ALA A 59 -23.55 7.31 -6.42
C ALA A 59 -24.70 7.16 -7.44
N LYS A 60 -24.40 6.83 -8.70
CA LYS A 60 -25.39 6.60 -9.77
C LYS A 60 -26.15 5.28 -9.62
N PHE A 61 -25.63 4.32 -8.86
CA PHE A 61 -26.15 2.94 -8.76
C PHE A 61 -26.76 2.64 -7.38
N LYS A 62 -27.16 3.68 -6.63
CA LYS A 62 -27.82 3.52 -5.34
C LYS A 62 -29.24 2.95 -5.52
N PRO A 63 -29.72 2.07 -4.61
CA PRO A 63 -29.11 1.69 -3.34
C PRO A 63 -28.05 0.57 -3.47
N LEU A 64 -26.93 0.74 -2.76
CA LEU A 64 -25.88 -0.27 -2.64
C LEU A 64 -26.31 -1.34 -1.61
N SER A 65 -25.90 -2.59 -1.81
CA SER A 65 -26.22 -3.68 -0.89
C SER A 65 -25.63 -3.43 0.51
N SER A 66 -26.31 -3.90 1.56
CA SER A 66 -25.86 -3.72 2.94
C SER A 66 -24.52 -4.43 3.25
N ASP A 67 -24.08 -5.35 2.39
CA ASP A 67 -22.85 -6.13 2.55
C ASP A 67 -21.65 -5.57 1.77
N TRP A 68 -21.79 -4.37 1.17
CA TRP A 68 -20.78 -3.82 0.27
C TRP A 68 -19.44 -3.48 0.96
N PHE A 69 -19.49 -3.02 2.22
CA PHE A 69 -18.32 -2.86 3.11
C PHE A 69 -18.66 -3.39 4.50
N LYS A 70 -18.65 -4.71 4.65
CA LYS A 70 -18.96 -5.35 5.93
C LYS A 70 -17.67 -5.58 6.73
N PHE A 71 -17.44 -4.72 7.72
CA PHE A 71 -16.30 -4.88 8.62
C PHE A 71 -16.66 -5.85 9.75
N GLU A 72 -16.32 -7.13 9.56
CA GLU A 72 -16.52 -8.17 10.59
C GLU A 72 -15.18 -8.63 11.15
N LEU A 73 -14.86 -8.19 12.37
CA LEU A 73 -13.72 -8.71 13.16
C LEU A 73 -13.96 -10.14 13.71
N LYS A 74 -15.11 -10.74 13.41
CA LYS A 74 -15.47 -12.09 13.84
C LYS A 74 -14.95 -13.10 12.81
N GLY A 75 -14.03 -13.97 13.22
CA GLY A 75 -13.49 -15.01 12.34
C GLY A 75 -12.23 -15.67 12.91
N LYS A 76 -11.67 -16.64 12.18
CA LYS A 76 -10.41 -17.33 12.51
C LYS A 76 -9.17 -16.56 12.04
N TRP A 77 -9.26 -15.23 11.92
CA TRP A 77 -8.18 -14.38 11.39
C TRP A 77 -6.87 -14.52 12.16
N GLN A 78 -6.92 -14.85 13.46
CA GLN A 78 -5.71 -15.11 14.25
C GLN A 78 -4.91 -16.32 13.74
N PHE A 79 -5.62 -17.34 13.24
CA PHE A 79 -4.98 -18.50 12.63
C PHE A 79 -4.35 -18.14 11.29
N ASP A 80 -5.04 -17.35 10.46
CA ASP A 80 -4.52 -16.89 9.17
C ASP A 80 -3.29 -15.99 9.35
N VAL A 81 -3.32 -15.09 10.34
CA VAL A 81 -2.16 -14.26 10.73
C VAL A 81 -1.02 -15.12 11.24
N GLY A 82 -1.30 -16.08 12.13
CA GLY A 82 -0.30 -17.00 12.66
C GLY A 82 0.36 -17.84 11.56
N LEU A 83 -0.43 -18.33 10.62
CA LEU A 83 0.07 -19.07 9.45
C LEU A 83 0.90 -18.17 8.54
N GLY A 84 0.45 -16.95 8.28
CA GLY A 84 1.21 -15.94 7.52
C GLY A 84 2.57 -15.64 8.15
N CYS A 85 2.62 -15.44 9.47
CA CYS A 85 3.87 -15.25 10.20
C CYS A 85 4.80 -16.47 10.11
N LEU A 86 4.25 -17.69 10.16
CA LEU A 86 5.01 -18.93 10.00
C LEU A 86 5.55 -19.12 8.58
N MET A 87 4.79 -18.68 7.57
CA MET A 87 5.19 -18.76 6.16
C MET A 87 6.22 -17.69 5.78
N PHE A 88 6.23 -16.55 6.47
CA PHE A 88 7.14 -15.44 6.22
C PHE A 88 8.63 -15.84 6.08
N PRO A 89 9.24 -16.61 7.01
CA PRO A 89 10.64 -17.02 6.86
C PRO A 89 10.90 -17.86 5.60
N LEU A 90 9.95 -18.71 5.22
CA LEU A 90 10.05 -19.52 4.00
C LEU A 90 9.97 -18.65 2.75
N ILE A 91 9.01 -17.71 2.71
CA ILE A 91 8.86 -16.76 1.61
C ILE A 91 10.10 -15.87 1.48
N ASN A 92 10.63 -15.39 2.62
CA ASN A 92 11.86 -14.61 2.64
C ASN A 92 13.04 -15.42 2.09
N HIS A 93 13.19 -16.68 2.49
CA HIS A 93 14.24 -17.54 1.95
C HIS A 93 14.14 -17.71 0.43
N LEU A 94 12.94 -17.99 -0.08
CA LEU A 94 12.69 -18.11 -1.52
C LEU A 94 12.97 -16.80 -2.26
N SER A 95 12.59 -15.66 -1.69
CA SER A 95 12.89 -14.33 -2.24
C SER A 95 14.40 -14.11 -2.38
N GLN A 96 15.17 -14.43 -1.33
CA GLN A 96 16.63 -14.33 -1.36
C GLN A 96 17.26 -15.28 -2.39
N MET A 97 16.75 -16.51 -2.51
CA MET A 97 17.18 -17.44 -3.56
C MET A 97 16.92 -16.86 -4.95
N ASN A 98 15.75 -16.27 -5.18
CA ASN A 98 15.40 -15.64 -6.46
C ASN A 98 16.32 -14.45 -6.79
N LEU A 99 16.65 -13.61 -5.80
CA LEU A 99 17.59 -12.49 -5.98
C LEU A 99 19.02 -12.97 -6.31
N ASN A 100 19.46 -14.08 -5.70
CA ASN A 100 20.76 -14.67 -5.99
C ASN A 100 20.85 -15.28 -7.40
N LEU A 101 19.72 -15.72 -7.97
CA LEU A 101 19.67 -16.25 -9.33
C LEU A 101 19.73 -15.14 -10.40
N TRP A 102 19.35 -13.90 -10.08
CA TRP A 102 19.33 -12.77 -11.01
C TRP A 102 20.11 -11.53 -10.51
N PRO A 103 21.45 -11.57 -10.55
CA PRO A 103 22.30 -10.50 -10.01
C PRO A 103 22.16 -9.13 -10.71
N VAL A 104 21.57 -9.06 -11.90
CA VAL A 104 21.31 -7.78 -12.60
C VAL A 104 20.28 -6.92 -11.85
N LEU A 105 19.32 -7.53 -11.14
CA LEU A 105 18.35 -6.78 -10.32
C LEU A 105 18.98 -6.21 -9.05
N GLN A 106 20.08 -6.77 -8.56
CA GLN A 106 20.77 -6.31 -7.34
C GLN A 106 21.30 -4.87 -7.45
N TYR A 107 21.60 -4.41 -8.65
CA TYR A 107 22.13 -3.07 -8.93
C TYR A 107 21.07 -2.00 -9.24
N ALA A 108 19.80 -2.39 -9.38
CA ALA A 108 18.72 -1.40 -9.44
C ALA A 108 18.48 -0.86 -8.03
N PRO A 109 18.29 0.46 -7.83
CA PRO A 109 18.05 1.08 -6.51
C PRO A 109 16.69 0.70 -5.86
N VAL A 110 16.12 -0.43 -6.27
CA VAL A 110 14.78 -0.95 -5.93
C VAL A 110 14.87 -2.14 -4.95
N THR A 111 16.07 -2.62 -4.60
CA THR A 111 16.25 -3.95 -3.97
C THR A 111 16.15 -4.03 -2.46
N VAL A 112 15.89 -2.92 -1.80
CA VAL A 112 15.44 -2.95 -0.40
C VAL A 112 14.16 -2.16 -0.34
N SER A 113 13.08 -2.85 -0.02
CA SER A 113 11.80 -2.20 0.22
C SER A 113 12.00 -1.10 1.27
N SER A 114 11.30 0.03 1.16
CA SER A 114 11.43 1.14 2.10
C SER A 114 11.24 0.70 3.56
N VAL A 115 10.49 -0.39 3.77
CA VAL A 115 10.30 -1.08 5.04
C VAL A 115 11.59 -1.77 5.52
N GLU A 116 12.25 -2.57 4.67
CA GLU A 116 13.54 -3.19 5.00
C GLU A 116 14.63 -2.15 5.27
N GLN A 117 14.66 -1.05 4.49
CA GLN A 117 15.59 0.06 4.77
C GLN A 117 15.35 0.66 6.16
N SER A 118 14.09 0.81 6.58
CA SER A 118 13.75 1.32 7.91
C SER A 118 14.14 0.37 9.05
N ILE A 119 14.03 -0.94 8.82
CA ILE A 119 14.43 -2.00 9.76
C ILE A 119 15.97 -2.04 9.89
N VAL A 120 16.68 -1.94 8.76
CA VAL A 120 18.15 -1.87 8.73
C VAL A 120 18.66 -0.59 9.41
N ALA A 121 17.97 0.54 9.21
CA ALA A 121 18.28 1.82 9.86
C ALA A 121 17.94 1.86 11.37
N ARG A 122 17.23 0.84 11.90
CA ARG A 122 16.82 0.72 13.33
C ARG A 122 16.08 1.94 13.88
N ASP A 123 15.33 2.65 13.05
CA ASP A 123 14.52 3.78 13.51
C ASP A 123 13.13 3.30 13.95
N PRO A 124 12.81 3.27 15.26
CA PRO A 124 11.55 2.75 15.75
C PRO A 124 10.35 3.56 15.26
N VAL A 125 10.54 4.86 14.95
CA VAL A 125 9.46 5.72 14.45
C VAL A 125 9.15 5.41 12.99
N ALA A 126 10.18 5.25 12.16
CA ALA A 126 9.98 4.86 10.77
C ALA A 126 9.35 3.47 10.65
N MET A 127 9.80 2.51 11.47
CA MET A 127 9.22 1.17 11.53
C MET A 127 7.74 1.20 11.96
N ALA A 128 7.38 1.99 12.98
CA ALA A 128 6.00 2.12 13.41
C ALA A 128 5.10 2.74 12.31
N LEU A 129 5.59 3.75 11.59
CA LEU A 129 4.85 4.37 10.48
C LEU A 129 4.63 3.37 9.34
N TYR A 130 5.66 2.63 8.94
CA TYR A 130 5.49 1.58 7.92
C TYR A 130 4.61 0.42 8.39
N ALA A 131 4.66 0.06 9.68
CA ALA A 131 3.73 -0.92 10.23
C ALA A 131 2.27 -0.46 10.09
N VAL A 132 1.97 0.82 10.34
CA VAL A 132 0.63 1.39 10.12
C VAL A 132 0.23 1.34 8.65
N VAL A 133 1.14 1.71 7.74
CA VAL A 133 0.88 1.61 6.29
C VAL A 133 0.47 0.18 5.92
N VAL A 134 1.27 -0.81 6.32
CA VAL A 134 1.06 -2.21 5.90
C VAL A 134 -0.13 -2.85 6.61
N THR A 135 -0.41 -2.50 7.87
CA THR A 135 -1.48 -3.15 8.65
C THR A 135 -2.83 -2.45 8.56
N VAL A 136 -2.87 -1.17 8.18
CA VAL A 136 -4.10 -0.38 8.11
C VAL A 136 -4.38 0.09 6.69
N CYS A 137 -3.44 0.78 6.05
CA CYS A 137 -3.66 1.34 4.71
C CYS A 137 -3.80 0.24 3.66
N ALA A 138 -2.93 -0.78 3.68
CA ALA A 138 -2.98 -1.85 2.70
C ALA A 138 -4.29 -2.68 2.77
N PRO A 139 -4.78 -3.15 3.94
CA PRO A 139 -6.06 -3.88 3.99
C PRO A 139 -7.26 -3.03 3.60
N ILE A 140 -7.28 -1.74 3.96
CA ILE A 140 -8.33 -0.81 3.53
C ILE A 140 -8.31 -0.70 2.00
N TRP A 141 -7.12 -0.53 1.42
CA TRP A 141 -6.94 -0.44 -0.02
C TRP A 141 -7.39 -1.73 -0.72
N GLU A 142 -6.95 -2.89 -0.23
CA GLU A 142 -7.36 -4.20 -0.76
C GLU A 142 -8.88 -4.34 -0.76
N GLU A 143 -9.56 -3.97 0.32
CA GLU A 143 -11.03 -4.07 0.38
C GLU A 143 -11.72 -3.12 -0.63
N ILE A 144 -11.22 -1.89 -0.78
CA ILE A 144 -11.73 -0.92 -1.76
C ILE A 144 -11.55 -1.44 -3.19
N VAL A 145 -10.40 -2.04 -3.50
CA VAL A 145 -10.10 -2.55 -4.84
C VAL A 145 -10.88 -3.83 -5.10
N PHE A 146 -10.78 -4.81 -4.21
CA PHE A 146 -11.37 -6.13 -4.43
C PHE A 146 -12.89 -6.10 -4.31
N ARG A 147 -13.45 -5.55 -3.23
CA ARG A 147 -14.91 -5.50 -3.04
C ARG A 147 -15.56 -4.29 -3.68
N GLY A 148 -14.93 -3.12 -3.57
CA GLY A 148 -15.49 -1.90 -4.10
C GLY A 148 -15.54 -1.91 -5.64
N PHE A 149 -14.55 -2.54 -6.28
CA PHE A 149 -14.38 -2.43 -7.73
C PHE A 149 -14.32 -3.76 -8.48
N LEU A 150 -13.47 -4.70 -8.07
CA LEU A 150 -13.17 -5.91 -8.86
C LEU A 150 -14.34 -6.90 -8.86
N LEU A 151 -14.85 -7.28 -7.69
CA LEU A 151 -15.97 -8.21 -7.58
C LEU A 151 -17.23 -7.72 -8.32
N PRO A 152 -17.68 -6.45 -8.17
CA PRO A 152 -18.80 -5.92 -8.93
C PRO A 152 -18.56 -5.81 -10.44
N SER A 153 -17.30 -5.79 -10.90
CA SER A 153 -16.98 -5.74 -12.33
C SER A 153 -16.97 -7.11 -13.03
N LEU A 154 -16.90 -8.19 -12.25
CA LEU A 154 -16.89 -9.57 -12.73
C LEU A 154 -18.28 -10.23 -12.72
N THR A 155 -19.27 -9.60 -12.10
CA THR A 155 -20.68 -10.02 -12.04
C THR A 155 -21.55 -9.18 -12.95
#